data_AF-A0A8H6HQ44-F1
#
_entry.id   AF-A0A8H6HQ44-F1
#
_cell.length_a   1.000
_cell.length_b   1.000
_cell.length_c   1.000
_cell.angle_alpha   90.00
_cell.angle_beta   90.00
_cell.angle_gamma   90.00
#
_symmetry.space_group_name_H-M   'P 1'
#
loop_
_entity.id
_entity.type
_entity.pdbx_description
1 polymer ?
#
loop_
_entity_poly.entity_id
_entity_poly.type
_entity_poly.pdbx_seq_one_letter_code
_entity_poly.pdbx_strand_id
1 'polypeptide(L)'
;MSSMSLNLHPFLTIKPPETSRVTEELWAYLRPSVDYVMTVSTELPRATYIGIYTTVYNYCEATMYTPDGKRIERIPACADLYKKLSTHLISHVEIIYQKFSHLEAGEAISYYANEWDRYLRGAQYLNRLFAYLNRDWVTREQSEGNTTVYSVHKLAHLHWKKDLVLRIQNEGAEKLSSIVMRAISDNFDSDGGLKGSDRIKVLRGVTDSFLALDLAEDEPFKLCMTDYTRRFKPPSL
;
A
#
# COMPACT_ATOMS: atom_id res chain seq x y z
N MET A 1 23.74 38.56 -2.46
CA MET A 1 23.83 37.08 -2.44
C MET A 1 22.55 36.56 -1.84
N SER A 2 21.63 36.10 -2.70
CA SER A 2 20.25 35.80 -2.34
C SER A 2 20.17 34.44 -1.66
N SER A 3 19.67 34.43 -0.43
CA SER A 3 19.26 33.24 0.32
C SER A 3 18.21 32.48 -0.49
N MET A 4 18.60 31.33 -1.07
CA MET A 4 17.64 30.34 -1.54
C MET A 4 17.01 29.68 -0.32
N SER A 5 15.92 30.26 0.15
CA SER A 5 14.97 29.56 1.02
C SER A 5 14.40 28.40 0.21
N LEU A 6 15.00 27.22 0.37
CA LEU A 6 14.39 25.97 -0.06
C LEU A 6 13.11 25.83 0.75
N ASN A 7 11.97 26.11 0.11
CA ASN A 7 10.64 25.84 0.65
C ASN A 7 10.55 24.35 0.97
N LEU A 8 10.87 24.01 2.22
CA LEU A 8 10.63 22.70 2.79
C LEU A 8 9.13 22.48 2.75
N HIS A 9 8.72 21.41 2.07
CA HIS A 9 7.38 20.86 2.13
C HIS A 9 6.92 20.81 3.60
N PRO A 10 5.64 21.06 3.94
CA PRO A 10 5.14 21.25 5.31
C PRO A 10 5.44 20.15 6.36
N PHE A 11 6.18 19.08 6.01
CA PHE A 11 6.37 17.88 6.81
C PHE A 11 7.76 17.71 7.45
N LEU A 12 8.75 18.55 7.12
CA LEU A 12 10.08 18.52 7.77
C LEU A 12 10.26 19.63 8.83
N THR A 13 9.19 20.04 9.49
CA THR A 13 9.27 20.95 10.65
C THR A 13 9.80 20.25 11.90
N ILE A 14 9.71 18.91 11.94
CA ILE A 14 10.23 18.07 13.01
C ILE A 14 11.68 17.70 12.65
N LYS A 15 12.63 18.01 13.54
CA LYS A 15 14.02 17.57 13.35
C LYS A 15 14.09 16.04 13.39
N PRO A 16 14.90 15.40 12.53
CA PRO A 16 15.15 13.97 12.65
C PRO A 16 15.65 13.68 14.07
N PRO A 17 15.13 12.66 14.74
CA PRO A 17 15.51 12.38 16.12
C PRO A 17 17.02 12.07 16.19
N GLU A 18 17.72 12.72 17.13
CA GLU A 18 19.14 12.45 17.38
C GLU A 18 19.29 11.03 17.92
N THR A 19 19.72 10.11 17.06
CA THR A 19 19.84 8.67 17.39
C THR A 19 18.57 8.12 18.04
N SER A 20 17.44 8.04 17.32
CA SER A 20 16.18 7.56 17.90
C SER A 20 16.31 6.15 18.47
N ARG A 21 16.50 6.09 19.79
CA ARG A 21 16.48 4.87 20.61
C ARG A 21 15.03 4.40 20.87
N VAL A 22 14.03 5.21 20.48
CA VAL A 22 12.61 5.00 20.77
C VAL A 22 11.82 4.90 19.46
N THR A 23 11.20 3.75 19.21
CA THR A 23 10.40 3.49 18.01
C THR A 23 9.24 4.47 17.84
N GLU A 24 8.64 4.94 18.95
CA GLU A 24 7.53 5.91 18.89
C GLU A 24 7.96 7.26 18.34
N GLU A 25 9.13 7.78 18.74
CA GLU A 25 9.64 9.07 18.25
C GLU A 25 10.04 8.98 16.78
N LEU A 26 10.70 7.88 16.41
CA LEU A 26 11.00 7.59 15.02
C LEU A 26 9.71 7.53 14.20
N TRP A 27 8.74 6.75 14.65
CA TRP A 27 7.48 6.60 13.94
C TRP A 27 6.72 7.93 13.85
N ALA A 28 6.75 8.77 14.88
CA ALA A 28 6.16 10.10 14.84
C ALA A 28 6.79 11.00 13.76
N TYR A 29 8.10 10.87 13.53
CA TYR A 29 8.81 11.55 12.43
C TYR A 29 8.48 10.97 11.05
N LEU A 30 8.40 9.62 10.94
CA LEU A 30 8.16 8.94 9.66
C LEU A 30 6.70 9.03 9.20
N ARG A 31 5.75 8.87 10.12
CA ARG A 31 4.32 8.69 9.84
C ARG A 31 3.73 9.75 8.91
N PRO A 32 3.97 11.07 9.07
CA PRO A 32 3.39 12.06 8.17
C PRO A 32 3.79 11.85 6.71
N SER A 33 5.04 11.43 6.47
CA SER A 33 5.53 11.19 5.13
C SER A 33 5.05 9.85 4.57
N VAL A 34 4.93 8.83 5.43
CA VAL A 34 4.32 7.54 5.06
C VAL A 34 2.86 7.76 4.66
N ASP A 35 2.10 8.50 5.47
CA ASP A 35 0.70 8.83 5.21
C ASP A 35 0.52 9.64 3.92
N TYR A 36 1.37 10.64 3.69
CA TYR A 36 1.37 11.41 2.45
C TYR A 36 1.63 10.53 1.23
N VAL A 37 2.63 9.64 1.29
CA VAL A 37 2.98 8.76 0.18
C VAL A 37 1.86 7.76 -0.11
N MET A 38 1.18 7.25 0.91
CA MET A 38 0.05 6.34 0.73
C MET A 38 -1.20 7.05 0.19
N THR A 39 -1.43 8.29 0.62
CA THR A 39 -2.63 9.06 0.23
C THR A 39 -2.49 9.76 -1.11
N VAL A 40 -1.33 10.34 -1.41
CA VAL A 40 -1.10 11.12 -2.65
C VAL A 40 -0.47 10.26 -3.73
N SER A 41 0.23 9.18 -3.36
CA SER A 41 0.91 8.27 -4.29
C SER A 41 1.88 8.98 -5.23
N THR A 42 2.59 9.97 -4.68
CA THR A 42 3.62 10.73 -5.37
C THR A 42 4.94 10.68 -4.62
N GLU A 43 6.02 10.96 -5.34
CA GLU A 43 7.34 11.04 -4.74
C GLU A 43 7.45 12.20 -3.76
N LEU A 44 8.24 11.97 -2.71
CA LEU A 44 8.61 13.01 -1.77
C LEU A 44 9.71 13.90 -2.38
N PRO A 45 9.77 15.19 -2.03
CA PRO A 45 10.90 16.03 -2.36
C PRO A 45 12.22 15.41 -1.89
N ARG A 46 13.29 15.59 -2.68
CA ARG A 46 14.59 14.95 -2.44
C ARG A 46 15.10 15.09 -1.00
N ALA A 47 14.99 16.28 -0.41
CA ALA A 47 15.42 16.53 0.97
C ALA A 47 14.64 15.68 1.98
N THR A 48 13.32 15.57 1.82
CA THR A 48 12.44 14.74 2.65
C THR A 48 12.71 13.25 2.47
N TYR A 49 12.87 12.81 1.21
CA TYR A 49 13.24 11.44 0.90
C TYR A 49 14.55 11.04 1.58
N ILE A 50 15.61 11.86 1.42
CA ILE A 50 16.92 11.61 2.01
C ILE A 50 16.83 11.60 3.54
N GLY A 51 16.09 12.54 4.13
CA GLY A 51 15.88 12.61 5.59
C GLY A 51 15.30 11.30 6.12
N ILE A 52 14.16 10.87 5.60
CA ILE A 52 13.48 9.63 5.99
C ILE A 52 14.38 8.41 5.78
N TYR A 53 14.95 8.28 4.59
CA TYR A 53 15.80 7.15 4.23
C TYR A 53 16.99 7.04 5.17
N THR A 54 17.64 8.18 5.48
CA THR A 54 18.77 8.23 6.40
C THR A 54 18.35 7.91 7.82
N THR A 55 17.17 8.36 8.27
CA THR A 55 16.67 8.04 9.61
C THR A 55 16.35 6.55 9.75
N VAL A 56 15.70 5.94 8.75
CA VAL A 56 15.45 4.48 8.72
C VAL A 56 16.78 3.72 8.70
N TYR A 57 17.74 4.14 7.86
CA TYR A 57 19.08 3.57 7.83
C TYR A 57 19.76 3.62 9.20
N ASN A 58 19.85 4.80 9.81
CA ASN A 58 20.50 4.99 11.11
C ASN A 58 19.83 4.15 12.20
N TYR A 59 18.50 4.02 12.15
CA TYR A 59 17.76 3.18 13.08
C TYR A 59 18.06 1.68 12.89
N CYS A 60 18.16 1.21 11.65
CA CYS A 60 18.52 -0.17 11.35
C CYS A 60 20.00 -0.50 11.66
N GLU A 61 20.92 0.47 11.51
CA GLU A 61 22.35 0.31 11.83
C GLU A 61 22.69 0.55 13.31
N ALA A 62 21.82 1.23 14.07
CA ALA A 62 22.08 1.57 15.47
C ALA A 62 22.50 0.33 16.27
N THR A 63 23.72 0.36 16.80
CA THR A 63 24.25 -0.73 17.62
C THR A 63 23.84 -0.51 19.07
N MET A 64 23.10 -1.44 19.65
CA MET A 64 22.68 -1.35 21.05
C MET A 64 23.73 -2.01 21.95
N TYR A 65 23.92 -1.46 23.16
CA TYR A 65 24.73 -2.05 24.22
C TYR A 65 23.90 -2.10 25.50
N THR A 66 23.99 -3.19 26.27
CA THR A 66 23.44 -3.27 27.63
C THR A 66 24.26 -2.36 28.56
N PRO A 67 23.72 -2.00 29.75
CA PRO A 67 24.48 -1.30 30.79
C PRO A 67 25.80 -1.99 31.14
N ASP A 68 25.86 -3.32 30.97
CA ASP A 68 27.05 -4.16 31.18
C ASP A 68 28.03 -4.15 29.98
N GLY A 69 27.80 -3.28 28.99
CA GLY A 69 28.63 -3.17 27.78
C GLY A 69 28.45 -4.31 26.77
N LYS A 70 27.49 -5.22 26.96
CA LYS A 70 27.23 -6.30 25.98
C LYS A 70 26.42 -5.75 24.81
N ARG A 71 26.84 -6.04 23.59
CA ARG A 71 26.08 -5.65 22.39
C ARG A 71 24.71 -6.36 22.39
N ILE A 72 23.61 -5.61 22.44
CA ILE A 72 22.26 -6.14 22.21
C ILE A 72 22.11 -6.31 20.70
N GLU A 73 21.60 -7.47 20.28
CA GLU A 73 21.39 -7.75 18.87
C GLU A 73 20.37 -6.80 18.23
N ARG A 74 20.60 -6.46 16.96
CA ARG A 74 19.86 -5.48 16.12
C ARG A 74 18.34 -5.75 15.96
N ILE A 75 17.86 -6.89 16.44
CA ILE A 75 16.60 -7.54 16.06
C ILE A 75 15.35 -6.82 16.61
N PRO A 76 15.29 -6.38 17.89
CA PRO A 76 14.03 -5.87 18.46
C PRO A 76 13.54 -4.56 17.83
N ALA A 77 14.46 -3.63 17.53
CA ALA A 77 14.10 -2.31 16.99
C ALA A 77 13.48 -2.38 15.58
N CYS A 78 14.12 -3.10 14.65
CA CYS A 78 13.60 -3.23 13.29
C CYS A 78 12.26 -3.97 13.25
N ALA A 79 12.07 -4.96 14.12
CA ALA A 79 10.80 -5.65 14.27
C ALA A 79 9.67 -4.70 14.72
N ASP A 80 9.94 -3.82 15.68
CA ASP A 80 8.95 -2.82 16.13
C ASP A 80 8.60 -1.83 15.03
N LEU A 81 9.59 -1.35 14.26
CA LEU A 81 9.35 -0.47 13.12
C LEU A 81 8.50 -1.16 12.04
N TYR A 82 8.81 -2.42 11.72
CA TYR A 82 8.04 -3.23 10.79
C TYR A 82 6.58 -3.40 11.27
N LYS A 83 6.38 -3.67 12.56
CA LYS A 83 5.05 -3.79 13.17
C LYS A 83 4.27 -2.46 13.11
N LYS A 84 4.93 -1.32 13.35
CA LYS A 84 4.31 0.01 13.20
C LYS A 84 3.87 0.26 11.78
N LEU A 85 4.73 -0.05 10.81
CA LEU A 85 4.40 0.07 9.39
C LEU A 85 3.22 -0.83 9.00
N SER A 86 3.24 -2.11 9.39
CA SER A 86 2.13 -3.05 9.16
C SER A 86 0.82 -2.52 9.77
N THR A 87 0.86 -2.08 11.03
CA THR A 87 -0.32 -1.50 11.71
C THR A 87 -0.88 -0.30 10.94
N HIS A 88 -0.01 0.57 10.43
CA HIS A 88 -0.43 1.73 9.66
C HIS A 88 -1.04 1.34 8.30
N LEU A 89 -0.48 0.34 7.61
CA LEU A 89 -1.06 -0.17 6.37
C LEU A 89 -2.46 -0.77 6.60
N ILE A 90 -2.66 -1.50 7.70
CA ILE A 90 -3.99 -2.00 8.11
C ILE A 90 -4.95 -0.83 8.35
N SER A 91 -4.55 0.18 9.13
CA SER A 91 -5.39 1.35 9.38
C SER A 91 -5.73 2.13 8.11
N HIS A 92 -4.79 2.24 7.16
CA HIS A 92 -5.05 2.89 5.89
C HIS A 92 -6.05 2.09 5.03
N VAL A 93 -5.92 0.76 5.00
CA VAL A 93 -6.89 -0.13 4.34
C VAL A 93 -8.26 -0.05 5.01
N GLU A 94 -8.34 0.08 6.33
CA GLU A 94 -9.60 0.27 7.06
C GLU A 94 -10.36 1.51 6.57
N ILE A 95 -9.66 2.63 6.40
CA ILE A 95 -10.26 3.87 5.89
C ILE A 95 -10.84 3.64 4.48
N ILE A 96 -10.12 2.90 3.64
CA ILE A 96 -10.58 2.56 2.29
C ILE A 96 -11.83 1.69 2.36
N TYR A 97 -11.82 0.66 3.23
CA TYR A 97 -12.95 -0.25 3.42
C TYR A 97 -14.21 0.49 3.90
N GLN A 98 -14.09 1.32 4.94
CA GLN A 98 -15.22 2.07 5.50
C GLN A 98 -15.89 2.94 4.43
N LYS A 99 -15.10 3.65 3.62
CA LYS A 99 -15.64 4.43 2.51
C LYS A 99 -16.27 3.54 1.45
N PHE A 100 -15.62 2.43 1.07
CA PHE A 100 -16.15 1.47 0.10
C PHE A 100 -17.52 0.91 0.52
N SER A 101 -17.70 0.55 1.79
CA SER A 101 -18.93 -0.06 2.30
C SER A 101 -20.17 0.83 2.26
N HIS A 102 -19.99 2.13 2.03
CA HIS A 102 -21.08 3.10 1.92
C HIS A 102 -21.38 3.52 0.47
N LEU A 103 -20.70 2.94 -0.52
CA LEU A 103 -20.90 3.27 -1.93
C LEU A 103 -21.86 2.32 -2.61
N GLU A 104 -22.65 2.86 -3.54
CA GLU A 104 -23.44 2.08 -4.49
C GLU A 104 -22.53 1.36 -5.50
N ALA A 105 -23.00 0.25 -6.08
CA ALA A 105 -22.18 -0.66 -6.88
C ALA A 105 -21.36 0.02 -8.01
N GLY A 106 -21.95 0.99 -8.72
CA GLY A 106 -21.29 1.72 -9.81
C GLY A 106 -20.17 2.67 -9.34
N GLU A 107 -20.34 3.28 -8.17
CA GLU A 107 -19.31 4.15 -7.56
C GLU A 107 -18.24 3.31 -6.87
N ALA A 108 -18.65 2.20 -6.24
CA ALA A 108 -17.79 1.28 -5.50
C ALA A 108 -16.68 0.68 -6.39
N ILE A 109 -17.00 0.26 -7.63
CA ILE A 109 -15.99 -0.31 -8.54
C ILE A 109 -14.95 0.73 -8.97
N SER A 110 -15.40 1.96 -9.26
CA SER A 110 -14.52 3.05 -9.68
C SER A 110 -13.62 3.48 -8.53
N TYR A 111 -14.19 3.58 -7.33
CA TYR A 111 -13.45 3.86 -6.11
C TYR A 111 -12.41 2.78 -5.84
N TYR A 112 -12.79 1.50 -5.87
CA TYR A 112 -11.87 0.39 -5.67
C TYR A 112 -10.69 0.41 -6.64
N ALA A 113 -10.95 0.57 -7.94
CA ALA A 113 -9.89 0.57 -8.96
C ALA A 113 -8.90 1.73 -8.78
N ASN A 114 -9.42 2.92 -8.44
CA ASN A 114 -8.59 4.09 -8.18
C ASN A 114 -7.76 3.94 -6.91
N GLU A 115 -8.35 3.40 -5.84
CA GLU A 115 -7.64 3.16 -4.58
C GLU A 115 -6.61 2.05 -4.72
N TRP A 116 -6.85 1.01 -5.53
CA TRP A 116 -5.86 -0.04 -5.81
C TRP A 116 -4.60 0.54 -6.44
N ASP A 117 -4.76 1.32 -7.52
CA ASP A 117 -3.67 1.96 -8.24
C ASP A 117 -2.92 2.97 -7.36
N ARG A 118 -3.65 3.77 -6.59
CA ARG A 118 -3.09 4.70 -5.58
C ARG A 118 -2.28 3.94 -4.53
N TYR A 119 -2.87 2.94 -3.89
CA TYR A 119 -2.28 2.17 -2.80
C TYR A 119 -1.02 1.43 -3.25
N LEU A 120 -1.04 0.79 -4.43
CA LEU A 120 0.13 0.08 -4.95
C LEU A 120 1.28 1.01 -5.31
N ARG A 121 1.01 2.16 -5.93
CA ARG A 121 2.04 3.18 -6.17
C ARG A 121 2.64 3.65 -4.85
N GLY A 122 1.81 3.97 -3.86
CA GLY A 122 2.23 4.31 -2.50
C GLY A 122 3.13 3.23 -1.89
N ALA A 123 2.73 1.97 -1.99
CA ALA A 123 3.49 0.83 -1.49
C ALA A 123 4.85 0.66 -2.19
N GLN A 124 4.95 0.94 -3.49
CA GLN A 124 6.24 0.95 -4.20
C GLN A 124 7.17 2.05 -3.67
N TYR A 125 6.64 3.25 -3.44
CA TYR A 125 7.42 4.35 -2.84
C TYR A 125 7.87 4.00 -1.42
N LEU A 126 6.99 3.48 -0.58
CA LEU A 126 7.34 3.00 0.76
C LEU A 126 8.42 1.93 0.72
N ASN A 127 8.32 0.98 -0.23
CA ASN A 127 9.33 -0.06 -0.38
C ASN A 127 10.73 0.51 -0.64
N ARG A 128 10.84 1.64 -1.37
CA ARG A 128 12.11 2.35 -1.59
C ARG A 128 12.56 3.15 -0.36
N LEU A 129 11.62 3.77 0.37
CA LEU A 129 11.93 4.49 1.61
C LEU A 129 12.45 3.54 2.72
N PHE A 130 11.90 2.33 2.79
CA PHE A 130 12.27 1.29 3.75
C PHE A 130 13.22 0.23 3.15
N ALA A 131 13.98 0.58 2.11
CA ALA A 131 14.85 -0.38 1.42
C ALA A 131 15.91 -1.02 2.35
N TYR A 132 16.43 -0.28 3.34
CA TYR A 132 17.35 -0.83 4.34
C TYR A 132 16.69 -1.86 5.25
N LEU A 133 15.47 -1.58 5.73
CA LEU A 133 14.68 -2.54 6.51
C LEU A 133 14.46 -3.85 5.72
N ASN A 134 14.13 -3.71 4.43
CA ASN A 134 13.96 -4.85 3.52
C ASN A 134 15.25 -5.67 3.34
N ARG A 135 16.38 -4.98 3.12
CA ARG A 135 17.65 -5.63 2.80
C ARG A 135 18.26 -6.36 3.98
N ASP A 136 18.25 -5.74 5.16
CA ASP A 136 19.02 -6.23 6.30
C ASP A 136 18.19 -7.03 7.28
N TRP A 137 17.00 -6.52 7.65
CA TRP A 137 16.16 -7.17 8.65
C TRP A 137 15.22 -8.20 8.02
N VAL A 138 14.45 -7.84 6.99
CA VAL A 138 13.50 -8.77 6.34
C VAL A 138 14.22 -9.98 5.75
N THR A 139 15.30 -9.78 4.98
CA THR A 139 16.06 -10.90 4.40
C THR A 139 16.66 -11.80 5.48
N ARG A 140 17.13 -11.23 6.60
CA ARG A 140 17.63 -12.00 7.74
C ARG A 140 16.53 -12.86 8.37
N GLU A 141 15.39 -12.27 8.73
CA GLU A 141 14.24 -13.00 9.29
C GLU A 141 13.82 -14.17 8.40
N GLN A 142 13.76 -13.93 7.09
CA GLN A 142 13.44 -14.97 6.11
C GLN A 142 14.51 -16.08 6.07
N SER A 143 15.79 -15.72 6.14
CA SER A 143 16.89 -16.70 6.18
C SER A 143 16.93 -17.52 7.47
N GLU A 144 16.44 -16.97 8.57
CA GLU A 144 16.27 -17.65 9.87
C GLU A 144 14.99 -18.50 9.93
N GLY A 145 14.21 -18.54 8.83
CA GLY A 145 13.04 -19.40 8.67
C GLY A 145 11.69 -18.73 8.99
N ASN A 146 11.67 -17.42 9.22
CA ASN A 146 10.42 -16.70 9.48
C ASN A 146 9.65 -16.45 8.16
N THR A 147 8.63 -17.27 7.91
CA THR A 147 7.79 -17.19 6.70
C THR A 147 6.70 -16.12 6.79
N THR A 148 6.60 -15.40 7.91
CA THR A 148 5.55 -14.38 8.14
C THR A 148 6.03 -12.96 7.88
N VAL A 149 7.33 -12.79 7.62
CA VAL A 149 7.96 -11.50 7.32
C VAL A 149 8.17 -11.37 5.81
N TYR A 150 7.75 -10.23 5.27
CA TYR A 150 7.74 -9.96 3.84
C TYR A 150 8.39 -8.61 3.56
N SER A 151 8.84 -8.38 2.33
CA SER A 151 9.23 -7.03 1.92
C SER A 151 8.06 -6.06 2.07
N VAL A 152 8.34 -4.78 2.32
CA VAL A 152 7.30 -3.75 2.50
C VAL A 152 6.28 -3.75 1.36
N HIS A 153 6.73 -3.93 0.11
CA HIS A 153 5.83 -4.04 -1.03
C HIS A 153 4.90 -5.25 -0.94
N LYS A 154 5.42 -6.43 -0.60
CA LYS A 154 4.62 -7.66 -0.49
C LYS A 154 3.71 -7.62 0.74
N LEU A 155 4.17 -7.04 1.84
CA LEU A 155 3.35 -6.79 3.04
C LEU A 155 2.12 -5.94 2.70
N ALA A 156 2.29 -4.85 1.94
CA ALA A 156 1.16 -4.02 1.49
C ALA A 156 0.16 -4.82 0.63
N HIS A 157 0.64 -5.66 -0.28
CA HIS A 157 -0.24 -6.55 -1.06
C HIS A 157 -1.03 -7.52 -0.16
N LEU A 158 -0.39 -8.08 0.86
CA LEU A 158 -1.04 -8.99 1.80
C LEU A 158 -2.14 -8.29 2.59
N HIS A 159 -1.89 -7.06 3.07
CA HIS A 159 -2.91 -6.26 3.76
C HIS A 159 -4.06 -5.87 2.83
N TRP A 160 -3.78 -5.48 1.58
CA TRP A 160 -4.84 -5.25 0.61
C TRP A 160 -5.69 -6.51 0.36
N LYS A 161 -5.04 -7.68 0.17
CA LYS A 161 -5.76 -8.94 -0.02
C LYS A 161 -6.63 -9.28 1.19
N LYS A 162 -6.01 -9.34 2.36
CA LYS A 162 -6.61 -9.88 3.58
C LYS A 162 -7.61 -8.91 4.18
N ASP A 163 -7.20 -7.67 4.38
CA ASP A 163 -7.93 -6.70 5.19
C ASP A 163 -8.94 -5.88 4.36
N LEU A 164 -8.79 -5.85 3.02
CA LEU A 164 -9.78 -5.25 2.10
C LEU A 164 -10.55 -6.31 1.31
N VAL A 165 -9.89 -7.04 0.40
CA VAL A 165 -10.62 -7.83 -0.62
C VAL A 165 -11.35 -9.01 0.00
N LEU A 166 -10.67 -9.83 0.81
CA LEU A 166 -11.31 -10.94 1.50
C LEU A 166 -12.38 -10.45 2.48
N ARG A 167 -12.17 -9.28 3.09
CA ARG A 167 -13.18 -8.67 3.95
C ARG A 167 -14.43 -8.26 3.19
N ILE A 168 -14.31 -7.59 2.05
CA ILE A 168 -15.44 -7.27 1.16
C ILE A 168 -16.17 -8.55 0.74
N GLN A 169 -15.44 -9.62 0.43
CA GLN A 169 -16.02 -10.89 0.01
C GLN A 169 -16.79 -11.63 1.12
N ASN A 170 -16.37 -11.47 2.38
CA ASN A 170 -16.91 -12.22 3.53
C ASN A 170 -17.89 -11.42 4.39
N GLU A 171 -17.64 -10.14 4.59
CA GLU A 171 -18.38 -9.24 5.49
C GLU A 171 -19.19 -8.18 4.73
N GLY A 172 -18.87 -7.94 3.46
CA GLY A 172 -19.58 -6.95 2.64
C GLY A 172 -21.04 -7.36 2.39
N ALA A 173 -21.91 -6.37 2.29
CA ALA A 173 -23.31 -6.59 1.91
C ALA A 173 -23.43 -7.25 0.52
N GLU A 174 -22.46 -6.99 -0.35
CA GLU A 174 -22.34 -7.61 -1.66
C GLU A 174 -20.89 -7.97 -1.96
N LYS A 175 -20.69 -9.15 -2.57
CA LYS A 175 -19.38 -9.62 -3.02
C LYS A 175 -18.79 -8.71 -4.08
N LEU A 176 -17.49 -8.46 -4.03
CA LEU A 176 -16.79 -7.64 -5.03
C LEU A 176 -17.00 -8.18 -6.45
N SER A 177 -17.02 -9.50 -6.63
CA SER A 177 -17.31 -10.13 -7.93
C SER A 177 -18.71 -9.79 -8.46
N SER A 178 -19.71 -9.73 -7.57
CA SER A 178 -21.09 -9.39 -7.92
C SER A 178 -21.22 -7.90 -8.23
N ILE A 179 -20.56 -7.04 -7.45
CA ILE A 179 -20.46 -5.60 -7.71
C ILE A 179 -19.83 -5.36 -9.08
N VAL A 180 -18.77 -6.09 -9.43
CA VAL A 180 -18.13 -5.99 -10.74
C VAL A 180 -19.06 -6.46 -11.86
N MET A 181 -19.74 -7.59 -11.69
CA MET A 181 -20.70 -8.10 -12.68
C MET A 181 -21.88 -7.16 -12.91
N ARG A 182 -22.41 -6.58 -11.83
CA ARG A 182 -23.49 -5.60 -11.90
C ARG A 182 -23.01 -4.31 -12.52
N ALA A 183 -21.87 -3.78 -12.09
CA ALA A 183 -21.29 -2.59 -12.71
C ALA A 183 -20.96 -2.81 -14.18
N ILE A 184 -20.60 -4.02 -14.60
CA ILE A 184 -20.46 -4.35 -16.01
C ILE A 184 -21.85 -4.30 -16.67
N SER A 185 -22.85 -5.00 -16.13
CA SER A 185 -24.23 -5.07 -16.65
C SER A 185 -24.95 -3.71 -16.72
N ASP A 186 -25.05 -2.97 -15.61
CA ASP A 186 -25.81 -1.72 -15.48
C ASP A 186 -25.21 -0.57 -16.30
N ASN A 187 -23.88 -0.56 -16.47
CA ASN A 187 -23.20 0.41 -17.32
C ASN A 187 -23.29 0.06 -18.83
N PHE A 188 -24.01 -0.98 -19.23
CA PHE A 188 -24.39 -1.22 -20.63
C PHE A 188 -25.74 -0.62 -21.01
N ASP A 189 -26.64 -0.40 -20.05
CA ASP A 189 -28.04 -0.05 -20.33
C ASP A 189 -28.37 1.45 -20.20
N SER A 190 -27.42 2.30 -19.78
CA SER A 190 -27.70 3.72 -19.50
C SER A 190 -26.73 4.72 -20.15
N ASP A 191 -27.29 5.72 -20.84
CA ASP A 191 -26.61 6.84 -21.55
C ASP A 191 -25.86 7.82 -20.61
N GLY A 192 -25.88 7.55 -19.29
CA GLY A 192 -25.23 8.36 -18.25
C GLY A 192 -24.02 7.71 -17.55
N GLY A 193 -23.59 6.53 -17.99
CA GLY A 193 -22.45 5.79 -17.40
C GLY A 193 -21.06 6.37 -17.72
N LEU A 194 -20.02 5.84 -17.07
CA LEU A 194 -18.61 6.20 -17.31
C LEU A 194 -18.26 6.16 -18.81
N LYS A 195 -17.55 7.17 -19.31
CA LYS A 195 -17.13 7.21 -20.74
C LYS A 195 -16.19 6.04 -21.07
N GLY A 196 -16.20 5.58 -22.32
CA GLY A 196 -15.51 4.34 -22.77
C GLY A 196 -14.04 4.20 -22.36
N SER A 197 -13.26 5.28 -22.39
CA SER A 197 -11.84 5.26 -21.96
C SER A 197 -11.66 5.02 -20.46
N ASP A 198 -12.52 5.62 -19.61
CA ASP A 198 -12.42 5.46 -18.16
C ASP A 198 -12.93 4.09 -17.71
N ARG A 199 -13.90 3.52 -18.44
CA ARG A 199 -14.38 2.15 -18.24
C ARG A 199 -13.29 1.10 -18.39
N ILE A 200 -12.51 1.18 -19.46
CA ILE A 200 -11.42 0.22 -19.72
C ILE A 200 -10.36 0.30 -18.61
N LYS A 201 -10.08 1.50 -18.09
CA LYS A 201 -9.15 1.70 -16.98
C LYS A 201 -9.65 1.07 -15.68
N VAL A 202 -10.92 1.28 -15.31
CA VAL A 202 -11.51 0.71 -14.09
C VAL A 202 -11.49 -0.82 -14.15
N LEU A 203 -11.96 -1.42 -15.25
CA LEU A 203 -11.99 -2.88 -15.40
C LEU A 203 -10.60 -3.49 -15.42
N ARG A 204 -9.63 -2.81 -16.06
CA ARG A 204 -8.22 -3.22 -16.00
C ARG A 204 -7.68 -3.16 -14.58
N GLY A 205 -7.94 -2.09 -13.83
CA GLY A 205 -7.48 -1.96 -12.44
C GLY A 205 -8.02 -3.07 -11.53
N VAL A 206 -9.30 -3.42 -11.67
CA VAL A 206 -9.89 -4.57 -10.96
C VAL A 206 -9.24 -5.89 -11.41
N THR A 207 -9.03 -6.06 -12.71
CA THR A 207 -8.43 -7.30 -13.24
C THR A 207 -7.00 -7.48 -12.74
N ASP A 208 -6.20 -6.42 -12.83
CA ASP A 208 -4.81 -6.38 -12.39
C ASP A 208 -4.72 -6.65 -10.89
N SER A 209 -5.68 -6.18 -10.09
CA SER A 209 -5.71 -6.48 -8.66
C SER A 209 -5.97 -7.95 -8.38
N PHE A 210 -6.96 -8.56 -9.04
CA PHE A 210 -7.27 -9.97 -8.82
C PHE A 210 -6.13 -10.90 -9.27
N LEU A 211 -5.46 -10.55 -10.37
CA LEU A 211 -4.26 -11.26 -10.84
C LEU A 211 -3.11 -11.11 -9.84
N ALA A 212 -2.81 -9.90 -9.38
CA ALA A 212 -1.71 -9.64 -8.44
C ALA A 212 -1.93 -10.26 -7.06
N LEU A 213 -3.18 -10.54 -6.68
CA LEU A 213 -3.56 -11.11 -5.40
C LEU A 213 -3.77 -12.63 -5.47
N ASP A 214 -3.53 -13.27 -6.62
CA ASP A 214 -3.83 -14.69 -6.88
C ASP A 214 -5.29 -15.04 -6.54
N LEU A 215 -6.22 -14.15 -6.87
CA LEU A 215 -7.67 -14.33 -6.71
C LEU A 215 -8.35 -14.74 -8.01
N ALA A 216 -7.59 -14.93 -9.08
CA ALA A 216 -8.09 -15.30 -10.40
C ALA A 216 -8.75 -16.70 -10.45
N GLU A 217 -8.60 -17.51 -9.40
CA GLU A 217 -9.28 -18.81 -9.30
C GLU A 217 -10.76 -18.70 -8.90
N ASP A 218 -11.23 -17.53 -8.46
CA ASP A 218 -12.63 -17.29 -8.09
C ASP A 218 -13.55 -17.39 -9.32
N GLU A 219 -14.43 -18.41 -9.37
CA GLU A 219 -15.32 -18.73 -10.50
C GLU A 219 -16.17 -17.53 -10.99
N PRO A 220 -16.84 -16.77 -10.09
CA PRO A 220 -17.47 -15.49 -10.42
C PRO A 220 -16.58 -14.52 -11.19
N PHE A 221 -15.29 -14.42 -10.85
CA PHE A 221 -14.34 -13.55 -11.52
C PHE A 221 -13.89 -14.12 -12.87
N LYS A 222 -13.68 -15.44 -12.98
CA LYS A 222 -13.39 -16.08 -14.28
C LYS A 222 -14.52 -15.86 -15.28
N LEU A 223 -15.77 -16.00 -14.83
CA LEU A 223 -16.96 -15.74 -15.65
C LEU A 223 -16.98 -14.28 -16.10
N CYS A 224 -16.77 -13.35 -15.17
CA CYS A 224 -16.66 -11.93 -15.46
C CYS A 224 -15.58 -11.62 -16.50
N MET A 225 -14.39 -12.21 -16.34
CA MET A 225 -13.26 -11.92 -17.21
C MET A 225 -13.37 -12.56 -18.58
N THR A 226 -14.00 -13.72 -18.66
CA THR A 226 -14.38 -14.35 -19.93
C THR A 226 -15.38 -13.46 -20.67
N ASP A 227 -16.36 -12.90 -19.94
CA ASP A 227 -17.38 -12.04 -20.53
C ASP A 227 -16.83 -10.71 -21.04
N TYR A 228 -15.91 -10.10 -20.26
CA TYR A 228 -15.15 -8.92 -20.68
C TYR A 228 -14.27 -9.20 -21.89
N THR A 229 -13.49 -10.29 -21.87
CA THR A 229 -12.59 -10.66 -22.96
C THR A 229 -13.36 -10.90 -24.25
N ARG A 230 -14.49 -11.60 -24.16
CA ARG A 230 -15.40 -11.86 -25.28
C ARG A 230 -15.96 -10.58 -25.91
N ARG A 231 -16.19 -9.54 -25.11
CA ARG A 231 -16.92 -8.32 -25.54
C ARG A 231 -16.02 -7.13 -25.87
N PHE A 232 -14.83 -7.03 -25.26
CA PHE A 232 -13.97 -5.84 -25.37
C PHE A 232 -12.56 -6.11 -25.87
N LYS A 233 -12.10 -7.37 -25.93
CA LYS A 233 -10.82 -7.66 -26.55
C LYS A 233 -11.03 -7.63 -28.06
N PRO A 234 -10.28 -6.80 -28.83
CA PRO A 234 -10.36 -6.86 -30.28
C PRO A 234 -9.98 -8.28 -30.74
N PRO A 235 -10.59 -8.80 -31.82
CA PRO A 235 -10.16 -10.07 -32.39
C PRO A 235 -8.65 -9.98 -32.63
N SER A 236 -7.91 -10.92 -32.06
CA SER A 236 -6.48 -11.04 -32.29
C SER A 236 -6.26 -11.21 -33.79
N LEU A 237 -5.59 -10.22 -34.41
CA LEU A 237 -5.05 -10.28 -35.76
C LEU A 237 -3.99 -11.38 -35.85
#